data_AF-A0A6A5AAG8-F1
#
_entry.id   AF-A0A6A5AAG8-F1
#
_cell.length_a   1.000
_cell.length_b   1.000
_cell.length_c   1.000
_cell.angle_alpha   90.00
_cell.angle_beta   90.00
_cell.angle_gamma   90.00
#
_symmetry.space_group_name_H-M   'P 1'
#
loop_
_entity.id
_entity.type
_entity.pdbx_description
1 polymer ?
#
loop_
_entity_poly.entity_id
_entity_poly.type
_entity_poly.pdbx_seq_one_letter_code
_entity_poly.pdbx_strand_id
1 'polypeptide(L)'
;MYPAAFESGENLLLCAPTGAGKTNVAMLTILHEMAKAQLEDGSIDLESFKIVYVAPMKALVQEVVSNLTQRLTAAYGLQVRELSGDQNLSRDELFKTQIIVTTPEKWDIITRKSGDDRTYTQLVRLMIIDEIHLLHDTRGPVLEALVARTIRQVESTQQMVRLVGLSATLPNYEDVAAFLRVNPEKGLFYFDSSYRPVPLQQQYIGIMEKKAMKRHQMMNEICYEKVLEQAKHDNQVLIFVHSRKETAATAKAIRDLCVENDTLSDLLKPNSASSEGEGIILTQHAQLKYYLSLMNQQLPVESQMMSRLADQMNAEIVLGTVQNLAQAATWLGYSYLYVLMLRAPAL
;
A
#
# COMPACT_ATOMS: atom_id res chain seq x y z
N MET A 1 17.81 4.65 8.68
CA MET A 1 17.06 4.24 7.47
C MET A 1 17.84 4.48 6.18
N TYR A 2 18.39 5.67 5.90
CA TYR A 2 19.13 5.92 4.65
C TYR A 2 20.20 4.86 4.32
N PRO A 3 21.09 4.43 5.25
CA PRO A 3 22.05 3.35 4.96
C PRO A 3 21.38 2.03 4.53
N ALA A 4 20.28 1.67 5.19
CA ALA A 4 19.54 0.46 4.83
C ALA A 4 18.85 0.57 3.46
N ALA A 5 18.29 1.73 3.12
CA ALA A 5 17.56 1.92 1.87
C ALA A 5 18.50 2.13 0.67
N PHE A 6 19.53 2.98 0.81
CA PHE A 6 20.38 3.42 -0.30
C PHE A 6 21.75 2.72 -0.37
N GLU A 7 22.35 2.32 0.76
CA GLU A 7 23.71 1.76 0.77
C GLU A 7 23.71 0.22 0.82
N SER A 8 22.57 -0.39 1.16
CA SER A 8 22.42 -1.84 1.33
C SER A 8 21.41 -2.45 0.37
N GLY A 9 21.69 -3.67 -0.08
CA GLY A 9 20.78 -4.50 -0.88
C GLY A 9 19.85 -5.41 -0.06
N GLU A 10 19.87 -5.30 1.27
CA GLU A 10 19.01 -6.09 2.17
C GLU A 10 17.52 -5.80 1.92
N ASN A 11 16.68 -6.82 2.14
CA ASN A 11 15.23 -6.66 2.14
C ASN A 11 14.82 -5.67 3.24
N LEU A 12 13.81 -4.85 2.96
CA LEU A 12 13.38 -3.76 3.83
C LEU A 12 11.89 -3.91 4.17
N LEU A 13 11.51 -3.70 5.42
CA LEU A 13 10.13 -3.43 5.81
C LEU A 13 10.08 -2.12 6.58
N LEU A 14 9.33 -1.16 6.04
CA LEU A 14 9.04 0.12 6.68
C LEU A 14 7.59 0.17 7.12
N CYS A 15 7.36 0.12 8.43
CA CYS A 15 6.08 0.43 9.06
C CYS A 15 6.11 1.87 9.55
N ALA A 16 5.38 2.76 8.89
CA ALA A 16 5.32 4.18 9.26
C ALA A 16 3.93 4.77 9.00
N PRO A 17 3.52 5.82 9.75
CA PRO A 17 2.23 6.46 9.54
C PRO A 17 2.09 7.04 8.13
N THR A 18 0.86 7.12 7.63
CA THR A 18 0.58 7.80 6.36
C THR A 18 1.04 9.26 6.43
N GLY A 19 1.77 9.69 5.40
CA GLY A 19 2.40 11.01 5.35
C GLY A 19 3.84 11.07 5.88
N ALA A 20 4.38 9.99 6.47
CA ALA A 20 5.76 9.94 6.94
C ALA A 20 6.83 9.81 5.83
N GLY A 21 6.45 9.98 4.55
CA GLY A 21 7.39 10.00 3.43
C GLY A 21 7.83 8.63 2.90
N LYS A 22 7.01 7.58 3.04
CA LYS A 22 7.31 6.21 2.52
C LYS A 22 7.75 6.19 1.05
N THR A 23 7.17 7.04 0.20
CA THR A 23 7.53 7.18 -1.21
C THR A 23 8.98 7.66 -1.44
N ASN A 24 9.52 8.49 -0.54
CA ASN A 24 10.93 8.89 -0.63
C ASN A 24 11.87 7.74 -0.26
N VAL A 25 11.44 6.86 0.66
CA VAL A 25 12.19 5.64 1.00
C VAL A 25 12.20 4.68 -0.18
N ALA A 26 11.06 4.52 -0.87
CA ALA A 26 10.97 3.79 -2.14
C ALA A 26 11.92 4.38 -3.20
N MET A 27 12.02 5.71 -3.28
CA MET A 27 12.97 6.37 -4.18
C MET A 27 14.43 6.02 -3.86
N LEU A 28 14.80 5.98 -2.57
CA LEU A 28 16.16 5.60 -2.17
C LEU A 28 16.50 4.16 -2.59
N THR A 29 15.55 3.22 -2.48
CA THR A 29 15.79 1.83 -2.92
C THR A 29 15.86 1.72 -4.44
N ILE A 30 15.10 2.52 -5.19
CA ILE A 30 15.23 2.64 -6.65
C ILE A 30 16.63 3.15 -7.04
N LEU A 31 17.07 4.24 -6.40
CA LEU A 31 18.39 4.83 -6.67
C LEU A 31 19.53 3.87 -6.31
N HIS A 32 19.37 3.03 -5.29
CA HIS A 32 20.34 1.97 -4.96
C HIS A 32 20.51 0.97 -6.11
N GLU A 33 19.41 0.48 -6.70
CA GLU A 33 19.50 -0.44 -7.84
C GLU A 33 20.08 0.24 -9.08
N MET A 34 19.75 1.52 -9.32
CA MET A 34 20.37 2.30 -10.39
C MET A 34 21.88 2.44 -10.20
N ALA A 35 22.34 2.65 -8.96
CA ALA A 35 23.77 2.76 -8.66
C ALA A 35 24.53 1.46 -8.96
N LYS A 36 23.89 0.29 -8.80
CA LYS A 36 24.50 -1.00 -9.19
C LYS A 36 24.62 -1.18 -10.70
N ALA A 37 23.76 -0.52 -11.47
CA ALA A 37 23.76 -0.55 -12.93
C ALA A 37 24.60 0.57 -13.55
N GLN A 38 25.35 1.33 -12.73
CA GLN A 38 26.21 2.39 -13.22
C GLN A 38 27.45 1.81 -13.93
N LEU A 39 27.73 2.31 -15.13
CA LEU A 39 28.89 1.98 -15.92
C LEU A 39 30.09 2.87 -15.54
N GLU A 40 31.29 2.49 -15.98
CA GLU A 40 32.53 3.22 -15.67
C GLU A 40 32.53 4.68 -16.15
N ASP A 41 31.77 4.99 -17.21
CA ASP A 41 31.61 6.34 -17.74
C ASP A 41 30.57 7.20 -16.99
N GLY A 42 29.93 6.63 -15.97
CA GLY A 42 28.92 7.27 -15.14
C GLY A 42 27.50 7.17 -15.70
N SER A 43 27.30 6.59 -16.90
CA SER A 43 25.98 6.30 -17.45
C SER A 43 25.34 5.08 -16.77
N ILE A 44 24.03 4.88 -16.95
CA ILE A 44 23.29 3.77 -16.34
C ILE A 44 22.94 2.77 -17.42
N ASP A 45 23.25 1.49 -17.20
CA ASP A 45 22.78 0.39 -18.05
C ASP A 45 21.29 0.15 -17.80
N LEU A 46 20.47 0.80 -18.62
CA LEU A 46 19.00 0.76 -18.58
C LEU A 46 18.39 -0.59 -19.02
N GLU A 47 19.19 -1.53 -19.53
CA GLU A 47 18.73 -2.83 -20.01
C GLU A 47 19.02 -3.96 -19.00
N SER A 48 19.97 -3.75 -18.07
CA SER A 48 20.41 -4.75 -17.09
C SER A 48 19.41 -5.05 -15.96
N PHE A 49 18.42 -4.18 -15.72
CA PHE A 49 17.52 -4.31 -14.57
C PHE A 49 16.09 -3.86 -14.84
N LYS A 50 15.17 -4.37 -14.02
CA LYS A 50 13.79 -3.89 -13.90
C LYS A 50 13.40 -3.74 -12.43
N ILE A 51 12.54 -2.77 -12.18
CA ILE A 51 11.95 -2.48 -10.88
C ILE A 51 10.44 -2.61 -11.00
N VAL A 52 9.83 -3.30 -10.04
CA VAL A 52 8.38 -3.47 -9.97
C VAL A 52 7.87 -2.74 -8.73
N TYR A 53 6.95 -1.80 -8.92
CA TYR A 53 6.25 -1.12 -7.84
C TYR A 53 4.80 -1.61 -7.81
N VAL A 54 4.46 -2.39 -6.79
CA VAL A 54 3.13 -2.94 -6.58
C VAL A 54 2.36 -1.99 -5.65
N ALA A 55 1.32 -1.34 -6.17
CA ALA A 55 0.46 -0.45 -5.41
C ALA A 55 -0.97 -1.05 -5.29
N PRO A 56 -1.68 -0.79 -4.18
CA PRO A 56 -2.95 -1.43 -3.87
C PRO A 56 -4.07 -1.09 -4.85
N MET A 57 -4.12 0.14 -5.39
CA MET A 57 -5.25 0.61 -6.18
C MET A 57 -4.77 1.34 -7.44
N LYS A 58 -5.56 1.29 -8.51
CA LYS A 58 -5.25 1.94 -9.79
C LYS A 58 -5.00 3.45 -9.65
N ALA A 59 -5.76 4.15 -8.80
CA ALA A 59 -5.54 5.57 -8.54
C ALA A 59 -4.12 5.84 -8.00
N LEU A 60 -3.68 5.03 -7.03
CA LEU A 60 -2.34 5.15 -6.47
C LEU A 60 -1.25 4.73 -7.46
N VAL A 61 -1.51 3.73 -8.32
CA VAL A 61 -0.60 3.40 -9.44
C VAL A 61 -0.35 4.63 -10.31
N GLN A 62 -1.41 5.33 -10.73
CA GLN A 62 -1.29 6.51 -11.60
C GLN A 62 -0.54 7.67 -10.92
N GLU A 63 -0.82 7.90 -9.63
CA GLU A 63 -0.10 8.88 -8.82
C GLU A 63 1.40 8.56 -8.73
N VAL A 64 1.75 7.30 -8.43
CA VAL A 64 3.15 6.85 -8.35
C VAL A 64 3.85 6.95 -9.70
N VAL A 65 3.19 6.57 -10.81
CA VAL A 65 3.74 6.73 -12.17
C VAL A 65 4.06 8.20 -12.44
N SER A 66 3.11 9.10 -12.16
CA SER A 66 3.31 10.54 -12.36
C SER A 66 4.49 11.07 -11.53
N ASN A 67 4.54 10.72 -10.24
CA ASN A 67 5.58 11.15 -9.33
C ASN A 67 6.97 10.64 -9.72
N LEU A 68 7.10 9.34 -10.01
CA LEU A 68 8.37 8.73 -10.41
C LEU A 68 8.83 9.23 -11.77
N THR A 69 7.93 9.39 -12.74
CA THR A 69 8.25 9.95 -14.08
C THR A 69 8.84 11.35 -13.95
N GLN A 70 8.18 12.22 -13.16
CA GLN A 70 8.64 13.60 -12.95
C GLN A 70 10.04 13.65 -12.32
N ARG A 71 10.35 12.72 -11.42
CA ARG A 71 11.61 12.70 -10.67
C ARG A 71 12.75 11.99 -11.39
N LEU A 72 12.46 10.93 -12.15
CA LEU A 72 13.49 10.02 -12.68
C LEU A 72 13.70 10.15 -14.18
N THR A 73 12.66 10.43 -14.97
CA THR A 73 12.78 10.40 -16.43
C THR A 73 13.63 11.55 -16.94
N ALA A 74 13.39 12.78 -16.46
CA ALA A 74 14.15 13.95 -16.90
C ALA A 74 15.61 13.93 -16.40
N ALA A 75 15.86 13.39 -15.21
CA ALA A 75 17.17 13.40 -14.58
C ALA A 75 18.06 12.22 -15.01
N TYR A 76 17.48 11.04 -15.25
CA TYR A 76 18.23 9.80 -15.45
C TYR A 76 17.81 9.00 -16.69
N GLY A 77 16.81 9.47 -17.45
CA GLY A 77 16.34 8.79 -18.67
C GLY A 77 15.46 7.55 -18.43
N LEU A 78 15.17 7.20 -17.17
CA LEU A 78 14.36 6.02 -16.84
C LEU A 78 12.93 6.15 -17.37
N GLN A 79 12.43 5.08 -17.97
CA GLN A 79 11.04 4.94 -18.40
C GLN A 79 10.22 4.28 -17.29
N VAL A 80 9.18 4.99 -16.86
CA VAL A 80 8.19 4.53 -15.88
C VAL A 80 6.86 4.32 -16.59
N ARG A 81 6.26 3.14 -16.46
CA ARG A 81 4.96 2.83 -17.09
C ARG A 81 3.98 2.18 -16.14
N GLU A 82 2.70 2.51 -16.36
CA GLU A 82 1.56 1.84 -15.73
C GLU A 82 1.35 0.47 -16.41
N LEU A 83 1.17 -0.56 -15.59
CA LEU A 83 0.67 -1.86 -16.01
C LEU A 83 -0.48 -2.23 -15.07
N SER A 84 -1.66 -1.68 -15.32
CA SER A 84 -2.81 -1.81 -14.41
C SER A 84 -4.14 -1.85 -15.16
N GLY A 85 -5.12 -2.58 -14.62
CA GLY A 85 -6.43 -2.78 -15.25
C GLY A 85 -6.29 -3.26 -16.71
N ASP A 86 -6.94 -2.54 -17.62
CA ASP A 86 -6.95 -2.84 -19.05
C ASP A 86 -5.69 -2.40 -19.80
N GLN A 87 -4.82 -1.59 -19.18
CA GLN A 87 -3.57 -1.21 -19.81
C GLN A 87 -2.64 -2.42 -19.92
N ASN A 88 -2.16 -2.66 -21.13
CA ASN A 88 -1.13 -3.63 -21.44
C ASN A 88 -0.04 -2.90 -22.21
N LEU A 89 1.20 -3.23 -21.93
CA LEU A 89 2.35 -2.74 -22.68
C LEU A 89 2.71 -3.78 -23.74
N SER A 90 3.10 -3.32 -24.92
CA SER A 90 3.73 -4.17 -25.91
C SER A 90 5.08 -4.70 -25.40
N ARG A 91 5.60 -5.76 -26.03
CA ARG A 91 6.90 -6.33 -25.66
C ARG A 91 8.01 -5.28 -25.74
N ASP A 92 8.05 -4.52 -26.82
CA ASP A 92 9.06 -3.47 -27.03
C ASP A 92 8.99 -2.37 -25.96
N GLU A 93 7.77 -2.00 -25.54
CA GLU A 93 7.58 -1.04 -24.45
C GLU A 93 8.04 -1.62 -23.11
N LEU A 94 7.75 -2.90 -22.82
CA LEU A 94 8.20 -3.57 -21.60
C LEU A 94 9.73 -3.66 -21.52
N PHE A 95 10.39 -3.96 -22.64
CA PHE A 95 11.86 -3.99 -22.69
C PHE A 95 12.45 -2.61 -22.40
N LYS A 96 11.91 -1.55 -23.02
CA LYS A 96 12.36 -0.16 -22.81
C LYS A 96 12.00 0.41 -21.44
N THR A 97 11.08 -0.21 -20.70
CA THR A 97 10.62 0.24 -19.38
C THR A 97 11.50 -0.31 -18.26
N GLN A 98 12.06 0.57 -17.43
CA GLN A 98 12.85 0.18 -16.25
C GLN A 98 11.96 0.03 -15.01
N ILE A 99 10.93 0.87 -14.85
CA ILE A 99 10.03 0.83 -13.69
C ILE A 99 8.59 0.54 -14.13
N ILE A 100 8.07 -0.60 -13.67
CA ILE A 100 6.70 -1.03 -13.91
C ILE A 100 5.89 -0.79 -12.64
N VAL A 101 4.90 0.09 -12.72
CA VAL A 101 3.97 0.34 -11.60
C VAL A 101 2.66 -0.39 -11.88
N THR A 102 2.24 -1.27 -10.98
CA THR A 102 1.18 -2.27 -11.22
C THR A 102 0.34 -2.52 -9.97
N THR A 103 -0.81 -3.17 -10.13
CA THR A 103 -1.54 -3.77 -9.00
C THR A 103 -1.04 -5.20 -8.72
N PRO A 104 -1.30 -5.76 -7.53
CA PRO A 104 -0.97 -7.16 -7.21
C PRO A 104 -1.56 -8.13 -8.24
N GLU A 105 -2.83 -7.98 -8.59
CA GLU A 105 -3.54 -8.90 -9.48
C GLU A 105 -2.93 -8.89 -10.88
N LYS A 106 -2.62 -7.70 -11.40
CA LYS A 106 -2.05 -7.57 -12.73
C LYS A 106 -0.65 -8.16 -12.79
N TRP A 107 0.17 -7.92 -11.76
CA TRP A 107 1.51 -8.51 -11.68
C TRP A 107 1.48 -10.03 -11.51
N ASP A 108 0.52 -10.53 -10.74
CA ASP A 108 0.30 -11.96 -10.55
C ASP A 108 -0.10 -12.65 -11.87
N ILE A 109 -0.99 -12.04 -12.66
CA ILE A 109 -1.32 -12.53 -14.01
C ILE A 109 -0.07 -12.55 -14.92
N ILE A 110 0.74 -11.50 -14.89
CA ILE A 110 1.94 -11.40 -15.73
C ILE A 110 2.98 -12.45 -15.36
N THR A 111 3.22 -12.65 -14.06
CA THR A 111 4.19 -13.64 -13.58
C THR A 111 3.70 -15.08 -13.73
N ARG A 112 2.39 -15.29 -13.95
CA ARG A 112 1.79 -16.59 -14.29
C ARG A 112 1.89 -16.99 -15.76
N LYS A 113 2.24 -16.08 -16.68
CA LYS A 113 2.34 -16.40 -18.10
C LYS A 113 3.63 -17.19 -18.39
N SER A 114 3.47 -18.39 -18.92
CA SER A 114 4.57 -19.21 -19.45
C SER A 114 4.97 -18.74 -20.86
N GLY A 115 6.26 -18.59 -21.15
CA GLY A 115 6.78 -18.22 -22.49
C GLY A 115 7.81 -17.08 -22.47
N ASP A 116 7.96 -16.37 -23.59
CA ASP A 116 8.94 -15.27 -23.76
C ASP A 116 8.82 -14.15 -22.71
N ASP A 117 7.64 -13.99 -22.10
CA ASP A 117 7.37 -13.00 -21.06
C ASP A 117 8.19 -13.25 -19.77
N ARG A 118 8.80 -14.44 -19.61
CA ARG A 118 9.75 -14.73 -18.53
C ARG A 118 11.06 -13.94 -18.64
N THR A 119 11.43 -13.50 -19.84
CA THR A 119 12.73 -12.83 -20.05
C THR A 119 12.85 -11.55 -19.25
N TYR A 120 11.79 -10.74 -19.17
CA TYR A 120 11.81 -9.50 -18.39
C TYR A 120 11.55 -9.71 -16.90
N THR A 121 10.82 -10.76 -16.48
CA THR A 121 10.65 -11.06 -15.05
C THR A 121 11.95 -11.55 -14.40
N GLN A 122 12.86 -12.12 -15.18
CA GLN A 122 14.22 -12.47 -14.75
C GLN A 122 15.13 -11.25 -14.56
N LEU A 123 14.84 -10.13 -15.22
CA LEU A 123 15.58 -8.86 -15.04
C LEU A 123 15.14 -8.08 -13.80
N VAL A 124 14.07 -8.49 -13.12
CA VAL A 124 13.62 -7.81 -11.91
C VAL A 124 14.70 -7.93 -10.84
N ARG A 125 15.14 -6.79 -10.29
CA ARG A 125 16.13 -6.71 -9.19
C ARG A 125 15.55 -6.10 -7.92
N LEU A 126 14.43 -5.39 -8.02
CA LEU A 126 13.72 -4.80 -6.90
C LEU A 126 12.21 -4.91 -7.09
N MET A 127 11.53 -5.37 -6.04
CA MET A 127 10.08 -5.35 -5.92
C MET A 127 9.70 -4.53 -4.68
N ILE A 128 9.00 -3.42 -4.91
CA ILE A 128 8.43 -2.57 -3.87
C ILE A 128 6.95 -2.93 -3.75
N ILE A 129 6.51 -3.24 -2.53
CA ILE A 129 5.13 -3.57 -2.21
C ILE A 129 4.60 -2.47 -1.30
N ASP A 130 3.84 -1.57 -1.87
CA ASP A 130 3.21 -0.48 -1.15
C ASP A 130 1.93 -0.94 -0.46
N GLU A 131 1.70 -0.41 0.73
CA GLU A 131 0.58 -0.76 1.62
C GLU A 131 0.50 -2.29 1.87
N ILE A 132 1.61 -2.93 2.21
CA ILE A 132 1.70 -4.40 2.41
C ILE A 132 0.76 -4.94 3.51
N HIS A 133 0.27 -4.10 4.41
CA HIS A 133 -0.81 -4.45 5.35
C HIS A 133 -2.09 -4.93 4.66
N LEU A 134 -2.25 -4.72 3.35
CA LEU A 134 -3.27 -5.37 2.53
C LEU A 134 -3.23 -6.91 2.58
N LEU A 135 -2.18 -7.52 3.13
CA LEU A 135 -2.19 -8.94 3.51
C LEU A 135 -3.44 -9.33 4.32
N HIS A 136 -3.99 -8.42 5.13
CA HIS A 136 -5.21 -8.64 5.91
C HIS A 136 -6.51 -8.61 5.09
N ASP A 137 -6.49 -8.06 3.88
CA ASP A 137 -7.66 -7.97 3.02
C ASP A 137 -7.86 -9.30 2.25
N THR A 138 -9.06 -9.47 1.69
CA THR A 138 -9.44 -10.48 0.70
C THR A 138 -8.50 -10.57 -0.51
N ARG A 139 -7.72 -9.50 -0.77
CA ARG A 139 -6.71 -9.40 -1.83
C ARG A 139 -5.32 -9.85 -1.37
N GLY A 140 -5.11 -9.99 -0.06
CA GLY A 140 -3.88 -10.49 0.56
C GLY A 140 -3.32 -11.79 -0.04
N PRO A 141 -4.14 -12.81 -0.39
CA PRO A 141 -3.63 -14.05 -0.97
C PRO A 141 -2.86 -13.86 -2.28
N VAL A 142 -3.18 -12.82 -3.05
CA VAL A 142 -2.47 -12.47 -4.29
C VAL A 142 -1.08 -11.93 -3.97
N LEU A 143 -0.97 -11.05 -2.97
CA LEU A 143 0.32 -10.55 -2.47
C LEU A 143 1.17 -11.68 -1.90
N GLU A 144 0.56 -12.60 -1.13
CA GLU A 144 1.25 -13.77 -0.60
C GLU A 144 1.84 -14.65 -1.70
N ALA A 145 1.04 -14.97 -2.72
CA ALA A 145 1.50 -15.76 -3.84
C ALA A 145 2.62 -15.07 -4.63
N LEU A 146 2.54 -13.75 -4.82
CA LEU A 146 3.58 -12.97 -5.49
C LEU A 146 4.93 -13.01 -4.77
N VAL A 147 4.92 -12.78 -3.45
CA VAL A 147 6.15 -12.83 -2.64
C VAL A 147 6.69 -14.25 -2.59
N ALA A 148 5.84 -15.25 -2.33
CA ALA A 148 6.23 -16.65 -2.30
C ALA A 148 6.88 -17.09 -3.61
N ARG A 149 6.30 -16.69 -4.76
CA ARG A 149 6.85 -16.96 -6.08
C ARG A 149 8.19 -16.26 -6.29
N THR A 150 8.33 -15.02 -5.84
CA THR A 150 9.56 -14.25 -5.97
C THR A 150 10.69 -14.87 -5.15
N ILE A 151 10.44 -15.21 -3.87
CA ILE A 151 11.44 -15.87 -3.00
C ILE A 151 11.86 -17.21 -3.60
N ARG A 152 10.89 -18.01 -4.04
CA ARG A 152 11.18 -19.30 -4.68
C ARG A 152 11.99 -19.14 -5.97
N GLN A 153 11.71 -18.09 -6.75
CA GLN A 153 12.48 -17.77 -7.96
C GLN A 153 13.92 -17.45 -7.59
N VAL A 154 14.16 -16.58 -6.59
CA VAL A 154 15.49 -16.24 -6.08
C VAL A 154 16.27 -17.50 -5.69
N GLU A 155 15.65 -18.43 -4.96
CA GLU A 155 16.30 -19.68 -4.57
C GLU A 155 16.65 -20.58 -5.76
N SER A 156 15.78 -20.65 -6.77
CA SER A 156 16.00 -21.50 -7.94
C SER A 156 16.98 -20.92 -8.97
N THR A 157 17.03 -19.59 -9.12
CA THR A 157 17.88 -18.92 -10.12
C THR A 157 19.17 -18.37 -9.53
N GLN A 158 19.26 -18.27 -8.20
CA GLN A 158 20.35 -17.59 -7.47
C GLN A 158 20.53 -16.13 -7.90
N GLN A 159 19.49 -15.53 -8.48
CA GLN A 159 19.45 -14.10 -8.78
C GLN A 159 18.63 -13.39 -7.71
N MET A 160 19.29 -12.54 -6.94
CA MET A 160 18.65 -11.82 -5.84
C MET A 160 17.64 -10.80 -6.38
N VAL A 161 16.44 -10.82 -5.79
CA VAL A 161 15.43 -9.77 -5.93
C VAL A 161 15.24 -9.14 -4.56
N ARG A 162 15.55 -7.86 -4.46
CA ARG A 162 15.34 -7.10 -3.24
C ARG A 162 13.85 -6.86 -3.02
N LEU A 163 13.34 -7.26 -1.86
CA LEU A 163 11.96 -7.03 -1.45
C LEU A 163 11.88 -5.83 -0.51
N VAL A 164 11.01 -4.87 -0.82
CA VAL A 164 10.77 -3.67 -0.01
C VAL A 164 9.28 -3.57 0.30
N GLY A 165 8.90 -3.86 1.54
CA GLY A 165 7.54 -3.64 2.05
C GLY A 165 7.38 -2.24 2.63
N LEU A 166 6.37 -1.50 2.20
CA LEU A 166 5.94 -0.25 2.82
C LEU A 166 4.59 -0.49 3.45
N SER A 167 4.44 -0.10 4.71
CA SER A 167 3.22 -0.35 5.47
C SER A 167 2.83 0.83 6.34
N ALA A 168 1.55 0.90 6.66
CA ALA A 168 1.09 1.57 7.87
C ALA A 168 1.69 0.88 9.11
N THR A 169 1.54 1.54 10.25
CA THR A 169 1.92 1.01 11.55
C THR A 169 1.00 -0.13 11.96
N LEU A 170 1.54 -1.31 12.24
CA LEU A 170 0.79 -2.54 12.57
C LEU A 170 1.40 -3.20 13.79
N PRO A 171 0.65 -4.04 14.55
CA PRO A 171 1.18 -4.70 15.75
C PRO A 171 2.06 -5.92 15.46
N ASN A 172 1.78 -6.71 14.42
CA ASN A 172 2.52 -7.94 14.07
C ASN A 172 3.47 -7.76 12.87
N TYR A 173 4.13 -6.61 12.80
CA TYR A 173 5.06 -6.26 11.71
C TYR A 173 6.26 -7.23 11.61
N GLU A 174 6.64 -7.89 12.70
CA GLU A 174 7.69 -8.91 12.70
C GLU A 174 7.35 -10.14 11.84
N ASP A 175 6.07 -10.53 11.81
CA ASP A 175 5.60 -11.67 11.02
C ASP A 175 5.72 -11.33 9.53
N VAL A 176 5.32 -10.10 9.19
CA VAL A 176 5.47 -9.55 7.84
C VAL A 176 6.96 -9.44 7.46
N ALA A 177 7.83 -9.06 8.40
CA ALA A 177 9.27 -9.02 8.19
C ALA A 177 9.83 -10.42 7.89
N ALA A 178 9.45 -11.43 8.67
CA ALA A 178 9.87 -12.81 8.46
C ALA A 178 9.36 -13.36 7.11
N PHE A 179 8.14 -13.02 6.73
CA PHE A 179 7.56 -13.36 5.43
C PHE A 179 8.33 -12.74 4.26
N LEU A 180 8.71 -11.46 4.35
CA LEU A 180 9.56 -10.78 3.37
C LEU A 180 11.05 -11.15 3.44
N ARG A 181 11.46 -12.05 4.35
CA ARG A 181 12.87 -12.39 4.62
C ARG A 181 13.71 -11.15 4.97
N VAL A 182 13.13 -10.21 5.70
CA VAL A 182 13.79 -9.01 6.19
C VAL A 182 14.63 -9.36 7.41
N ASN A 183 15.88 -8.92 7.42
CA ASN A 183 16.72 -9.01 8.62
C ASN A 183 16.21 -8.01 9.69
N PRO A 184 15.78 -8.47 10.88
CA PRO A 184 15.21 -7.58 11.90
C PRO A 184 16.16 -6.47 12.38
N GLU A 185 17.48 -6.69 12.34
CA GLU A 185 18.46 -5.71 12.83
C GLU A 185 18.83 -4.66 11.78
N LYS A 186 18.73 -5.01 10.49
CA LYS A 186 19.23 -4.16 9.39
C LYS A 186 18.13 -3.57 8.53
N GLY A 187 17.05 -4.30 8.32
CA GLY A 187 16.03 -4.00 7.31
C GLY A 187 14.64 -3.72 7.88
N LEU A 188 14.41 -3.97 9.18
CA LEU A 188 13.11 -3.74 9.81
C LEU A 188 13.07 -2.37 10.50
N PHE A 189 12.14 -1.52 10.08
CA PHE A 189 11.93 -0.21 10.68
C PHE A 189 10.47 -0.03 11.03
N TYR A 190 10.20 0.22 12.32
CA TYR A 190 8.88 0.53 12.84
C TYR A 190 8.90 1.92 13.49
N PHE A 191 8.03 2.78 13.00
CA PHE A 191 7.78 4.12 13.54
C PHE A 191 6.33 4.19 13.95
N ASP A 192 6.05 4.44 15.22
CA ASP A 192 4.67 4.58 15.69
C ASP A 192 4.04 5.91 15.22
N SER A 193 2.82 6.20 15.69
CA SER A 193 2.09 7.41 15.34
C SER A 193 2.78 8.72 15.75
N SER A 194 3.74 8.69 16.68
CA SER A 194 4.47 9.89 17.13
C SER A 194 5.41 10.45 16.05
N TYR A 195 5.76 9.65 15.04
CA TYR A 195 6.61 10.06 13.92
C TYR A 195 5.82 10.71 12.76
N ARG A 196 4.51 10.92 12.91
CA ARG A 196 3.73 11.65 11.90
C ARG A 196 4.23 13.11 11.86
N PRO A 197 4.66 13.65 10.69
CA PRO A 197 5.21 15.01 10.61
C PRO A 197 4.25 16.09 11.13
N VAL A 198 2.95 15.82 11.03
CA VAL A 198 1.87 16.62 11.61
C VAL A 198 1.05 15.67 12.50
N PRO A 199 1.06 15.84 13.83
CA PRO A 199 0.24 15.01 14.73
C PRO A 199 -1.23 14.97 14.32
N LEU A 200 -1.89 13.83 14.53
CA LEU A 200 -3.32 13.65 14.24
C LEU A 200 -4.10 13.51 15.54
N GLN A 201 -4.88 14.53 15.92
CA GLN A 201 -5.91 14.36 16.93
C GLN A 201 -7.06 13.55 16.34
N GLN A 202 -7.61 12.60 17.08
CA GLN A 202 -8.65 11.71 16.59
C GLN A 202 -9.90 11.80 17.47
N GLN A 203 -11.07 11.84 16.83
CA GLN A 203 -12.35 11.79 17.51
C GLN A 203 -13.26 10.74 16.88
N TYR A 204 -13.90 9.92 17.72
CA TYR A 204 -14.83 8.88 17.31
C TYR A 204 -16.21 9.19 17.85
N ILE A 205 -17.17 9.38 16.95
CA ILE A 205 -18.53 9.72 17.32
C ILE A 205 -19.43 8.55 16.93
N GLY A 206 -19.84 7.79 17.95
CA GLY A 206 -20.68 6.61 17.82
C GLY A 206 -22.16 6.95 17.95
N ILE A 207 -22.89 6.86 16.85
CA ILE A 207 -24.31 7.19 16.80
C ILE A 207 -25.14 6.02 17.32
N MET A 208 -25.97 6.30 18.34
CA MET A 208 -26.81 5.29 19.01
C MET A 208 -28.18 5.10 18.33
N GLU A 209 -28.58 5.99 17.42
CA GLU A 209 -29.87 5.93 16.74
C GLU A 209 -29.97 4.72 15.80
N LYS A 210 -31.01 3.91 16.01
CA LYS A 210 -31.23 2.65 15.29
C LYS A 210 -31.96 2.87 13.96
N LYS A 211 -32.88 3.83 13.89
CA LYS A 211 -33.67 4.11 12.69
C LYS A 211 -32.79 4.79 11.64
N ALA A 212 -32.67 4.18 10.45
CA ALA A 212 -31.75 4.64 9.41
C ALA A 212 -31.93 6.11 9.01
N MET A 213 -33.18 6.56 8.79
CA MET A 213 -33.48 7.94 8.42
C MET A 213 -33.05 8.94 9.49
N LYS A 214 -33.41 8.68 10.76
CA LYS A 214 -33.04 9.55 11.88
C LYS A 214 -31.53 9.55 12.14
N ARG A 215 -30.89 8.38 11.99
CA ARG A 215 -29.43 8.26 12.09
C ARG A 215 -28.73 9.11 11.04
N HIS A 216 -29.21 9.08 9.79
CA HIS A 216 -28.64 9.89 8.71
C HIS A 216 -28.80 11.39 8.96
N GLN A 217 -29.97 11.83 9.45
CA GLN A 217 -30.17 13.22 9.86
C GLN A 217 -29.20 13.63 10.98
N MET A 218 -29.09 12.82 12.03
CA MET A 218 -28.15 13.04 13.13
C MET A 218 -26.69 13.05 12.65
N MET A 219 -26.31 12.21 11.67
CA MET A 219 -24.97 12.27 11.05
C MET A 219 -24.71 13.62 10.40
N ASN A 220 -25.69 14.18 9.67
CA ASN A 220 -25.54 15.48 9.02
C ASN A 220 -25.46 16.62 10.03
N GLU A 221 -26.28 16.59 11.08
CA GLU A 221 -26.24 17.58 12.17
C GLU A 221 -24.87 17.61 12.85
N ILE A 222 -24.36 16.44 13.26
CA ILE A 222 -23.04 16.33 13.89
C ILE A 222 -21.93 16.72 12.91
N CYS A 223 -22.04 16.32 11.64
CA CYS A 223 -21.06 16.71 10.62
C CYS A 223 -21.00 18.23 10.45
N TYR A 224 -22.16 18.89 10.40
CA TYR A 224 -22.27 20.35 10.37
C TYR A 224 -21.64 21.01 11.61
N GLU A 225 -21.93 20.54 12.81
CA GLU A 225 -21.33 21.05 14.05
C GLU A 225 -19.81 20.98 14.01
N LYS A 226 -19.26 19.84 13.58
CA LYS A 226 -17.82 19.63 13.46
C LYS A 226 -17.17 20.47 12.37
N VAL A 227 -17.85 20.66 11.24
CA VAL A 227 -17.39 21.56 10.18
C VAL A 227 -17.28 22.99 10.72
N LEU A 228 -18.28 23.47 11.47
CA LEU A 228 -18.25 24.81 12.05
C LEU A 228 -17.20 24.99 13.15
N GLU A 229 -16.99 23.98 13.98
CA GLU A 229 -15.92 23.98 14.98
C GLU A 229 -14.56 24.21 14.31
N GLN A 230 -14.27 23.47 13.24
CA GLN A 230 -13.02 23.63 12.48
C GLN A 230 -12.95 24.97 11.73
N ALA A 231 -14.06 25.43 11.16
CA ALA A 231 -14.13 26.70 10.45
C ALA A 231 -13.81 27.89 11.37
N LYS A 232 -14.23 27.84 12.65
CA LYS A 232 -13.87 28.86 13.67
C LYS A 232 -12.38 28.91 13.97
N HIS A 233 -11.65 27.83 13.72
CA HIS A 233 -10.20 27.73 13.84
C HIS A 233 -9.46 27.99 12.52
N ASP A 234 -10.17 28.50 11.49
CA ASP A 234 -9.66 28.74 10.14
C ASP A 234 -9.05 27.47 9.48
N ASN A 235 -9.51 26.29 9.90
CA ASN A 235 -9.09 25.00 9.35
C ASN A 235 -9.94 24.60 8.14
N GLN A 236 -9.30 24.00 7.12
CA GLN A 236 -10.01 23.37 6.01
C GLN A 236 -10.54 21.99 6.42
N VAL A 237 -11.76 21.65 6.01
CA VAL A 237 -12.40 20.37 6.30
C VAL A 237 -12.62 19.57 5.02
N LEU A 238 -12.16 18.32 5.02
CA LEU A 238 -12.40 17.36 3.94
C LEU A 238 -13.34 16.25 4.43
N ILE A 239 -14.51 16.13 3.80
CA ILE A 239 -15.55 15.17 4.21
C ILE A 239 -15.54 13.97 3.25
N PHE A 240 -15.30 12.79 3.79
CA PHE A 240 -15.39 11.53 3.05
C PHE A 240 -16.78 10.89 3.21
N VAL A 241 -17.38 10.52 2.08
CA VAL A 241 -18.68 9.85 2.02
C VAL A 241 -18.61 8.61 1.13
N HIS A 242 -19.60 7.71 1.24
CA HIS A 242 -19.57 6.40 0.59
C HIS A 242 -19.98 6.40 -0.90
N SER A 243 -20.55 7.49 -1.43
CA SER A 243 -20.97 7.55 -2.84
C SER A 243 -20.97 8.97 -3.41
N ARG A 244 -20.87 9.08 -4.75
CA ARG A 244 -20.96 10.37 -5.46
C ARG A 244 -22.27 11.10 -5.22
N LYS A 245 -23.38 10.35 -5.10
CA LYS A 245 -24.70 10.91 -4.78
C LYS A 245 -24.72 11.48 -3.37
N GLU A 246 -24.11 10.76 -2.42
CA GLU A 246 -24.01 11.22 -1.03
C GLU A 246 -23.16 12.49 -0.93
N THR A 247 -22.13 12.65 -1.77
CA THR A 247 -21.28 13.86 -1.77
C THR A 247 -22.13 15.10 -2.00
N ALA A 248 -22.97 15.09 -3.04
CA ALA A 248 -23.85 16.20 -3.34
C ALA A 248 -24.94 16.38 -2.26
N ALA A 249 -25.49 15.27 -1.73
CA ALA A 249 -26.53 15.32 -0.70
C ALA A 249 -26.01 15.89 0.63
N THR A 250 -24.87 15.42 1.12
CA THR A 250 -24.22 15.90 2.35
C THR A 250 -23.79 17.36 2.21
N ALA A 251 -23.15 17.72 1.08
CA ALA A 251 -22.77 19.12 0.83
C ALA A 251 -23.98 20.06 0.82
N LYS A 252 -25.09 19.64 0.20
CA LYS A 252 -26.34 20.40 0.21
C LYS A 252 -26.94 20.49 1.62
N ALA A 253 -26.95 19.39 2.38
CA ALA A 253 -27.47 19.38 3.75
C ALA A 253 -26.69 20.33 4.66
N ILE A 254 -25.35 20.30 4.60
CA ILE A 254 -24.49 21.21 5.38
C ILE A 254 -24.73 22.66 4.96
N ARG A 255 -24.82 22.95 3.66
CA ARG A 255 -25.13 24.30 3.17
C ARG A 255 -26.49 24.79 3.68
N ASP A 256 -27.52 23.95 3.58
CA ASP A 256 -28.88 24.31 4.00
C ASP A 256 -28.90 24.59 5.53
N LEU A 257 -28.19 23.77 6.33
CA LEU A 257 -27.99 24.03 7.76
C LEU A 257 -27.22 25.33 8.04
N CYS A 258 -26.21 25.68 7.22
CA CYS A 258 -25.48 26.94 7.38
C CYS A 258 -26.37 28.15 7.09
N VAL A 259 -27.27 28.04 6.11
CA VAL A 259 -28.23 29.10 5.77
C VAL A 259 -29.28 29.25 6.87
N GLU A 260 -29.81 28.13 7.38
CA GLU A 260 -30.80 28.14 8.47
C GLU A 260 -30.27 28.76 9.76
N ASN A 261 -28.96 28.62 10.03
CA ASN A 261 -28.32 29.11 11.25
C ASN A 261 -27.46 30.38 11.04
N ASP A 262 -27.47 30.98 9.85
CA ASP A 262 -26.68 32.17 9.49
C ASP A 262 -25.16 32.04 9.71
N THR A 263 -24.59 30.85 9.48
CA THR A 263 -23.16 30.53 9.68
C THR A 263 -22.35 30.40 8.38
N LEU A 264 -22.95 30.75 7.24
CA LEU A 264 -22.28 30.62 5.92
C LEU A 264 -20.99 31.46 5.82
N SER A 265 -20.96 32.60 6.49
CA SER A 265 -19.80 33.52 6.48
C SER A 265 -18.57 32.93 7.18
N ASP A 266 -18.76 32.04 8.16
CA ASP A 266 -17.69 31.36 8.88
C ASP A 266 -16.91 30.38 8.00
N LEU A 267 -17.52 29.88 6.91
CA LEU A 267 -16.89 28.92 5.98
C LEU A 267 -16.02 29.56 4.90
N LEU A 268 -16.10 30.88 4.70
CA LEU A 268 -15.56 31.56 3.52
C LEU A 268 -14.18 32.21 3.74
N LYS A 269 -13.52 31.95 4.87
CA LYS A 269 -12.20 32.54 5.16
C LYS A 269 -11.07 31.75 4.49
N PRO A 270 -10.21 32.39 3.68
CA PRO A 270 -9.05 31.71 3.10
C PRO A 270 -7.82 31.79 4.02
N ASN A 271 -7.12 30.66 4.10
CA ASN A 271 -5.72 30.41 4.49
C ASN A 271 -5.34 30.34 5.98
N SER A 272 -4.76 29.20 6.36
CA SER A 272 -3.32 29.03 6.67
C SER A 272 -2.98 27.53 6.73
N ALA A 273 -1.69 27.16 6.63
CA ALA A 273 -1.26 25.78 6.81
C ALA A 273 -1.41 25.39 8.29
N SER A 274 -2.23 24.37 8.58
CA SER A 274 -2.51 23.92 9.93
C SER A 274 -1.31 23.17 10.54
N SER A 275 -0.98 23.49 11.80
CA SER A 275 0.10 22.86 12.58
C SER A 275 -0.28 21.50 13.15
N GLU A 276 -1.57 21.19 13.20
CA GLU A 276 -2.13 19.94 13.70
C GLU A 276 -3.26 19.49 12.76
N GLY A 277 -3.38 18.17 12.55
CA GLY A 277 -4.51 17.61 11.81
C GLY A 277 -5.54 17.03 12.77
N GLU A 278 -6.82 17.16 12.47
CA GLU A 278 -7.89 16.49 13.20
C GLU A 278 -8.62 15.48 12.29
N GLY A 279 -8.77 14.25 12.76
CA GLY A 279 -9.49 13.18 12.07
C GLY A 279 -10.73 12.77 12.86
N ILE A 280 -11.92 12.96 12.27
CA ILE A 280 -13.20 12.65 12.91
C ILE A 280 -13.87 11.49 12.17
N ILE A 281 -14.19 10.41 12.88
CA ILE A 281 -14.93 9.27 12.35
C ILE A 281 -16.34 9.25 12.94
N LEU A 282 -17.32 9.45 12.06
CA LEU A 282 -18.74 9.29 12.35
C LEU A 282 -19.17 7.86 12.00
N THR A 283 -19.63 7.10 13.00
CA THR A 283 -19.96 5.69 12.80
C THR A 283 -21.10 5.22 13.69
N GLN A 284 -21.61 4.01 13.46
CA GLN A 284 -22.57 3.40 14.38
C GLN A 284 -21.87 3.02 15.68
N HIS A 285 -22.53 3.19 16.82
CA HIS A 285 -21.94 2.86 18.13
C HIS A 285 -21.39 1.41 18.19
N ALA A 286 -22.06 0.46 17.53
CA ALA A 286 -21.62 -0.94 17.46
C ALA A 286 -20.25 -1.14 16.78
N GLN A 287 -19.88 -0.27 15.83
CA GLN A 287 -18.61 -0.36 15.09
C GLN A 287 -17.48 0.45 15.72
N LEU A 288 -17.76 1.25 16.75
CA LEU A 288 -16.79 2.17 17.34
C LEU A 288 -15.54 1.44 17.86
N LYS A 289 -15.72 0.27 18.50
CA LYS A 289 -14.59 -0.58 18.96
C LYS A 289 -13.68 -1.03 17.80
N TYR A 290 -14.27 -1.38 16.66
CA TYR A 290 -13.52 -1.81 15.48
C TYR A 290 -12.64 -0.66 14.95
N TYR A 291 -13.21 0.52 14.75
CA TYR A 291 -12.44 1.68 14.28
C TYR A 291 -11.37 2.14 15.28
N LEU A 292 -11.66 2.08 16.58
CA LEU A 292 -10.65 2.33 17.62
C LEU A 292 -9.49 1.32 17.54
N SER A 293 -9.79 0.03 17.35
CA SER A 293 -8.74 -0.99 17.24
C SER A 293 -7.88 -0.84 15.99
N LEU A 294 -8.48 -0.44 14.86
CA LEU A 294 -7.78 -0.24 13.60
C LEU A 294 -6.77 0.92 13.71
N MET A 295 -7.16 2.02 14.34
CA MET A 295 -6.35 3.24 14.41
C MET A 295 -5.34 3.25 15.56
N ASN A 296 -5.64 2.56 16.67
CA ASN A 296 -4.69 2.33 17.76
C ASN A 296 -3.73 1.17 17.48
N GLN A 297 -3.66 0.69 16.24
CA GLN A 297 -2.72 -0.34 15.80
C GLN A 297 -2.89 -1.66 16.57
N GLN A 298 -4.13 -2.01 16.95
CA GLN A 298 -4.42 -3.21 17.74
C GLN A 298 -4.93 -4.37 16.89
N LEU A 299 -5.18 -4.16 15.59
CA LEU A 299 -5.62 -5.24 14.70
C LEU A 299 -4.40 -5.92 14.05
N PRO A 300 -4.11 -7.19 14.38
CA PRO A 300 -3.05 -7.94 13.71
C PRO A 300 -3.40 -8.21 12.25
N VAL A 301 -2.39 -8.17 11.39
CA VAL A 301 -2.49 -8.55 9.99
C VAL A 301 -2.53 -10.07 9.89
N GLU A 302 -3.72 -10.61 9.72
CA GLU A 302 -3.94 -12.04 9.46
C GLU A 302 -3.83 -12.39 7.97
N SER A 303 -3.41 -13.62 7.66
CA SER A 303 -3.44 -14.15 6.30
C SER A 303 -4.86 -14.55 5.90
N GLN A 304 -5.28 -14.20 4.68
CA GLN A 304 -6.53 -14.68 4.09
C GLN A 304 -6.30 -15.84 3.09
N MET A 305 -5.08 -16.38 3.00
CA MET A 305 -4.65 -17.35 1.98
C MET A 305 -5.55 -18.59 1.91
N MET A 306 -6.06 -19.05 3.06
CA MET A 306 -6.91 -20.25 3.09
C MET A 306 -8.16 -20.13 2.20
N SER A 307 -8.72 -18.92 2.09
CA SER A 307 -9.89 -18.66 1.24
C SER A 307 -9.61 -18.81 -0.26
N ARG A 308 -8.34 -18.75 -0.68
CA ARG A 308 -7.89 -18.78 -2.08
C ARG A 308 -6.82 -19.84 -2.36
N LEU A 309 -6.52 -20.71 -1.40
CA LEU A 309 -5.38 -21.62 -1.48
C LEU A 309 -5.46 -22.54 -2.71
N ALA A 310 -6.65 -23.07 -3.01
CA ALA A 310 -6.84 -23.92 -4.19
C ALA A 310 -6.50 -23.19 -5.50
N ASP A 311 -6.97 -21.94 -5.66
CA ASP A 311 -6.70 -21.12 -6.84
C ASP A 311 -5.20 -20.80 -6.97
N GLN A 312 -4.56 -20.45 -5.85
CA GLN A 312 -3.14 -20.12 -5.81
C GLN A 312 -2.25 -21.35 -6.08
N MET A 313 -2.58 -22.49 -5.48
CA MET A 313 -1.86 -23.74 -5.72
C MET A 313 -2.02 -24.22 -7.16
N ASN A 314 -3.24 -24.15 -7.72
CA ASN A 314 -3.48 -24.51 -9.12
C ASN A 314 -2.64 -23.66 -10.08
N ALA A 315 -2.44 -22.37 -9.78
CA ALA A 315 -1.59 -21.50 -10.59
C ALA A 315 -0.14 -21.99 -10.63
N GLU A 316 0.41 -22.41 -9.50
CA GLU A 316 1.77 -22.93 -9.40
C GLU A 316 1.92 -24.31 -10.07
N ILE A 317 0.87 -25.13 -10.05
CA ILE A 317 0.82 -26.39 -10.79
C ILE A 317 0.84 -26.13 -12.30
N VAL A 318 0.01 -25.19 -12.79
CA VAL A 318 -0.04 -24.81 -14.22
C VAL A 318 1.29 -24.19 -14.68
N LEU A 319 1.95 -23.42 -13.82
CA LEU A 319 3.29 -22.88 -14.06
C LEU A 319 4.40 -23.95 -14.10
N GLY A 320 4.10 -25.17 -13.64
CA GLY A 320 5.06 -26.27 -13.52
C GLY A 320 6.06 -26.08 -12.37
N THR A 321 5.88 -25.06 -11.53
CA THR A 321 6.70 -24.85 -10.34
C THR A 321 6.35 -25.88 -9.27
N VAL A 322 5.10 -26.34 -9.19
CA VAL A 322 4.68 -27.42 -8.27
C VAL A 322 4.23 -28.64 -9.07
N GLN A 323 4.92 -29.77 -8.90
CA GLN A 323 4.64 -31.01 -9.61
C GLN A 323 4.30 -32.18 -8.67
N ASN A 324 4.52 -32.02 -7.37
CA ASN A 324 4.24 -33.03 -6.36
C ASN A 324 3.93 -32.40 -5.00
N LEU A 325 3.46 -33.23 -4.06
CA LEU A 325 3.05 -32.78 -2.73
C LEU A 325 4.19 -32.15 -1.92
N ALA A 326 5.42 -32.66 -2.06
CA ALA A 326 6.57 -32.10 -1.36
C ALA A 326 6.84 -30.66 -1.83
N GLN A 327 6.81 -30.41 -3.14
CA GLN A 327 6.94 -29.06 -3.69
C GLN A 327 5.78 -28.14 -3.31
N ALA A 328 4.57 -28.68 -3.20
CA ALA A 328 3.41 -27.92 -2.72
C ALA A 328 3.59 -27.47 -1.25
N ALA A 329 4.09 -28.38 -0.40
CA ALA A 329 4.42 -28.07 1.00
C ALA A 329 5.55 -27.04 1.09
N THR A 330 6.59 -27.17 0.26
CA THR A 330 7.67 -26.16 0.17
C THR A 330 7.12 -24.81 -0.25
N TRP A 331 6.24 -24.74 -1.25
CA TRP A 331 5.63 -23.49 -1.69
C TRP A 331 4.82 -22.82 -0.57
N LEU A 332 4.03 -23.60 0.16
CA LEU A 332 3.31 -23.12 1.35
C LEU A 332 4.27 -22.54 2.40
N GLY A 333 5.47 -23.12 2.56
CA GLY A 333 6.52 -22.62 3.45
C GLY A 333 7.00 -21.18 3.17
N TYR A 334 6.76 -20.64 1.97
CA TYR A 334 7.06 -19.23 1.64
C TYR A 334 5.88 -18.29 1.87
N SER A 335 4.68 -18.80 2.16
CA SER A 335 3.48 -17.97 2.37
C SER A 335 3.50 -17.25 3.71
N TYR A 336 2.73 -16.17 3.81
CA TYR A 336 2.53 -15.48 5.08
C TYR A 336 1.68 -16.32 6.03
N LEU A 337 0.71 -17.07 5.49
CA LEU A 337 -0.05 -18.09 6.22
C LEU A 337 0.86 -19.02 7.04
N TYR A 338 1.92 -19.55 6.42
CA TYR A 338 2.83 -20.46 7.12
C TYR A 338 3.57 -19.79 8.29
N VAL A 339 4.01 -18.54 8.11
CA VAL A 339 4.64 -17.76 9.18
C VAL A 339 3.70 -17.60 10.37
N LEU A 340 2.43 -17.28 10.11
CA LEU A 340 1.41 -17.14 11.15
C LEU A 340 1.09 -18.48 11.82
N MET A 341 0.92 -19.57 11.06
CA MET A 341 0.65 -20.90 11.61
C MET A 341 1.77 -21.37 12.56
N LEU A 342 3.02 -20.97 12.32
CA LEU A 342 4.14 -21.28 13.22
C LEU A 342 4.10 -20.45 14.51
N ARG A 343 3.71 -19.16 14.44
CA ARG A 343 3.69 -18.27 15.60
C ARG A 343 2.42 -18.42 16.45
N ALA A 344 1.27 -18.64 15.82
CA ALA A 344 -0.03 -18.73 16.45
C ALA A 344 -0.88 -19.87 15.87
N PRO A 345 -0.56 -21.14 16.16
CA PRO A 345 -1.22 -22.32 15.58
C PRO A 345 -2.70 -22.50 15.99
N ALA A 346 -3.21 -21.70 16.93
CA ALA A 346 -4.57 -21.78 17.47
C ALA A 346 -5.54 -20.74 16.88
N LEU A 347 -5.02 -19.77 16.11
CA LEU A 347 -5.78 -18.82 15.30
C LEU A 347 -5.99 -19.39 13.89
#